data_AF-A0A443RXD6-F1
#
_entry.id   AF-A0A443RXD6-F1
#
_cell.length_a   1.000
_cell.length_b   1.000
_cell.length_c   1.000
_cell.angle_alpha   90.00
_cell.angle_beta   90.00
_cell.angle_gamma   90.00
#
_symmetry.space_group_name_H-M   'P 1'
#
loop_
_entity.id
_entity.type
_entity.pdbx_description
1 polymer ?
#
loop_
_entity_poly.entity_id
_entity_poly.type
_entity_poly.pdbx_seq_one_letter_code
_entity_poly.pdbx_strand_id
1 'polypeptide(L)'
;MELKFRSTRFIGGNDYPSFVDYLIWPWIERLPAVIAIIRKERNWQKYLSSKYPLLVKYMLAMYEDNTVKSIAFNDEIHEEFLLFRMKLTRGDKLDI
;
A
#
# COMPACT_ATOMS: atom_id res chain seq x y z
N MET A 1 -5.74 -3.89 -15.91
CA MET A 1 -5.08 -2.98 -14.96
C MET A 1 -4.58 -1.78 -15.75
N GLU A 2 -5.01 -0.57 -15.41
CA GLU A 2 -4.75 0.67 -16.19
C GLU A 2 -3.27 0.88 -16.52
N LEU A 3 -2.36 0.59 -15.58
CA LEU A 3 -0.91 0.68 -15.80
C LEU A 3 -0.42 -0.16 -17.00
N LYS A 4 -0.99 -1.36 -17.19
CA LYS A 4 -0.64 -2.24 -18.32
C LYS A 4 -1.12 -1.67 -19.65
N PHE A 5 -2.28 -1.03 -19.66
CA PHE A 5 -2.85 -0.45 -20.87
C PHE A 5 -2.12 0.84 -21.27
N ARG A 6 -1.84 1.70 -20.28
CA ARG A 6 -1.21 3.01 -20.48
C ARG A 6 0.30 2.92 -20.70
N SER A 7 0.94 1.85 -20.23
CA SER A 7 2.40 1.68 -20.26
C SER A 7 3.16 2.85 -19.61
N THR A 8 2.54 3.45 -18.58
CA THR A 8 3.07 4.59 -17.85
C THR A 8 3.56 4.21 -16.44
N ARG A 9 4.45 5.03 -15.87
CA ARG A 9 4.99 4.88 -14.51
C ARG A 9 3.91 5.05 -13.45
N PHE A 10 3.05 6.05 -13.62
CA PHE A 10 1.88 6.33 -12.78
C PHE A 10 0.60 6.14 -13.60
N ILE A 11 -0.56 6.11 -12.97
CA ILE A 11 -1.85 5.95 -13.66
C ILE A 11 -2.16 7.18 -14.51
N GLY A 12 -1.86 8.37 -14.02
CA GLY A 12 -2.10 9.61 -14.76
C GLY A 12 -1.01 10.06 -15.72
N GLY A 13 0.16 9.43 -15.73
CA GLY A 13 1.28 9.86 -16.58
C GLY A 13 2.62 9.21 -16.24
N ASN A 14 3.70 9.66 -16.89
CA ASN A 14 5.03 9.08 -16.71
C ASN A 14 5.91 9.84 -15.71
N ASP A 15 5.84 11.17 -15.72
CA ASP A 15 6.87 11.98 -15.05
C ASP A 15 6.56 12.20 -13.56
N TYR A 16 5.28 12.41 -13.23
CA TYR A 16 4.82 12.72 -11.87
C TYR A 16 3.49 12.01 -11.57
N PRO A 17 3.23 11.65 -10.29
CA PRO A 17 1.91 11.22 -9.89
C PRO A 17 0.89 12.33 -10.17
N SER A 18 -0.26 11.94 -10.66
CA SER A 18 -1.38 12.84 -10.91
C SER A 18 -2.41 12.76 -9.78
N PHE A 19 -3.48 13.55 -9.89
CA PHE A 19 -4.57 13.54 -8.92
C PHE A 19 -5.14 12.14 -8.66
N VAL A 20 -5.29 11.30 -9.69
CA VAL A 20 -5.83 9.94 -9.48
C VAL A 20 -4.89 9.07 -8.67
N ASP A 21 -3.57 9.24 -8.82
CA ASP A 21 -2.56 8.47 -8.10
C ASP A 21 -2.62 8.79 -6.60
N TYR A 22 -2.68 10.07 -6.26
CA TYR A 22 -2.84 10.51 -4.87
C TYR A 22 -4.19 10.10 -4.27
N LEU A 23 -5.26 10.11 -5.07
CA LEU A 23 -6.58 9.71 -4.61
C LEU A 23 -6.71 8.21 -4.33
N ILE A 24 -5.88 7.33 -4.89
CA ILE A 24 -5.94 5.90 -4.59
C ILE A 24 -4.83 5.44 -3.65
N TRP A 25 -3.77 6.24 -3.53
CA TRP A 25 -2.58 5.89 -2.76
C TRP A 25 -2.86 5.43 -1.33
N PRO A 26 -3.72 6.11 -0.53
CA PRO A 26 -3.95 5.69 0.86
C PRO A 26 -4.42 4.23 0.99
N TRP A 27 -5.18 3.73 0.03
CA TRP A 27 -5.62 2.33 0.05
C TRP A 27 -4.50 1.36 -0.36
N ILE A 28 -3.66 1.76 -1.32
CA ILE A 28 -2.55 0.94 -1.82
C ILE A 28 -1.42 0.86 -0.80
N GLU A 29 -1.11 1.97 -0.13
CA GLU A 29 -0.12 2.07 0.95
C GLU A 29 -0.36 1.07 2.08
N ARG A 30 -1.61 0.68 2.33
CA ARG A 30 -2.00 -0.28 3.39
C ARG A 30 -1.89 -1.74 2.97
N LEU A 31 -1.61 -2.03 1.70
CA LEU A 31 -1.51 -3.41 1.21
C LEU A 31 -0.45 -4.25 1.93
N PRO A 32 0.77 -3.75 2.22
CA PRO A 32 1.77 -4.48 2.98
C PRO A 32 1.24 -5.02 4.31
N ALA A 33 0.61 -4.16 5.11
CA ALA A 33 0.00 -4.53 6.38
C ALA A 33 -1.12 -5.56 6.22
N VAL A 34 -2.00 -5.39 5.22
CA VAL A 34 -3.07 -6.35 4.94
C VAL A 34 -2.52 -7.72 4.53
N ILE A 35 -1.45 -7.76 3.73
CA ILE A 35 -0.77 -9.00 3.32
C ILE A 35 -0.14 -9.66 4.55
N ALA A 36 0.55 -8.90 5.40
CA ALA A 36 1.13 -9.41 6.64
C ALA A 36 0.09 -10.04 7.55
N ILE A 37 -1.06 -9.39 7.77
CA ILE A 37 -2.12 -9.90 8.67
C ILE A 37 -2.86 -11.10 8.05
N ILE A 38 -3.36 -10.96 6.83
CA ILE A 38 -4.28 -11.94 6.22
C ILE A 38 -3.53 -13.12 5.62
N ARG A 39 -2.39 -12.86 4.96
CA ARG A 39 -1.60 -13.89 4.28
C ARG A 39 -0.44 -14.41 5.12
N LYS A 40 -0.15 -13.78 6.26
CA LYS A 40 1.00 -14.12 7.11
C LYS A 40 2.33 -14.06 6.35
N GLU A 41 2.44 -13.11 5.41
CA GLU A 41 3.62 -12.91 4.57
C GLU A 41 4.16 -11.49 4.80
N ARG A 42 5.40 -11.39 5.29
CA ARG A 42 6.05 -10.12 5.62
C ARG A 42 6.74 -9.51 4.41
N ASN A 43 7.19 -10.33 3.46
CA ASN A 43 7.80 -9.86 2.23
C ASN A 43 6.72 -9.60 1.17
N TRP A 44 5.99 -8.50 1.33
CA TRP A 44 4.92 -8.09 0.42
C TRP A 44 5.44 -7.88 -1.01
N GLN A 45 6.68 -7.41 -1.18
CA GLN A 45 7.28 -7.18 -2.49
C GLN A 45 7.43 -8.50 -3.25
N LYS A 46 7.96 -9.54 -2.61
CA LYS A 46 8.06 -10.88 -3.20
C LYS A 46 6.68 -11.45 -3.51
N TYR A 47 5.74 -11.32 -2.57
CA TYR A 47 4.37 -11.79 -2.74
C TYR A 47 3.70 -11.16 -3.97
N LEU A 48 3.71 -9.83 -4.05
CA LEU A 48 3.08 -9.09 -5.15
C LEU A 48 3.86 -9.22 -6.45
N SER A 49 5.19 -9.29 -6.44
CA SER A 49 5.99 -9.34 -7.69
C SER A 49 5.65 -10.57 -8.53
N SER A 50 5.29 -11.69 -7.90
CA SER A 50 4.90 -12.92 -8.61
C SER A 50 3.59 -12.78 -9.41
N LYS A 51 2.66 -11.91 -8.97
CA LYS A 51 1.30 -11.79 -9.54
C LYS A 51 1.05 -10.44 -10.21
N TYR A 52 1.62 -9.38 -9.66
CA TYR A 52 1.38 -7.98 -9.98
C TYR A 52 2.69 -7.16 -9.99
N PRO A 53 3.67 -7.52 -10.84
CA PRO A 53 4.97 -6.83 -10.88
C PRO A 53 4.85 -5.34 -11.23
N LEU A 54 3.85 -4.96 -12.03
CA LEU A 54 3.58 -3.56 -12.35
C LEU A 54 3.07 -2.77 -11.13
N LEU A 55 2.29 -3.41 -10.26
CA LEU A 55 1.83 -2.79 -9.02
C LEU A 55 3.01 -2.51 -8.08
N VAL A 56 3.94 -3.46 -7.96
CA VAL A 56 5.14 -3.28 -7.14
C VAL A 56 5.97 -2.11 -7.67
N LYS A 57 6.20 -2.02 -8.98
CA LYS A 57 6.91 -0.89 -9.59
C LYS A 57 6.20 0.45 -9.32
N TYR A 58 4.88 0.48 -9.46
CA TYR A 58 4.07 1.66 -9.16
C TYR A 58 4.18 2.07 -7.69
N MET A 59 4.09 1.12 -6.76
CA MET A 59 4.22 1.39 -5.32
C MET A 59 5.59 1.97 -4.98
N LEU A 60 6.67 1.37 -5.50
CA LEU A 60 8.02 1.88 -5.29
C LEU A 60 8.18 3.30 -5.84
N ALA A 61 7.62 3.58 -7.03
CA ALA A 61 7.63 4.93 -7.60
C ALA A 61 6.83 5.94 -6.75
N MET A 62 5.70 5.54 -6.16
CA MET A 62 4.92 6.39 -5.27
C MET A 62 5.65 6.66 -3.95
N TYR A 63 6.37 5.69 -3.38
CA TYR A 63 7.19 5.92 -2.18
C TYR A 63 8.37 6.87 -2.42
N GLU A 64 8.82 7.03 -3.67
CA GLU A 64 9.84 8.02 -4.04
C GLU A 64 9.29 9.44 -4.19
N ASP A 65 7.97 9.61 -4.33
CA ASP A 65 7.34 10.92 -4.45
C ASP A 65 7.45 11.71 -3.13
N ASN A 66 7.78 13.01 -3.23
CA ASN A 66 8.02 13.84 -2.05
C ASN A 66 6.77 14.03 -1.17
N THR A 67 5.59 14.21 -1.80
CA THR A 67 4.33 14.40 -1.08
C THR A 67 3.98 13.13 -0.32
N VAL A 68 4.01 11.98 -1.00
CA VAL A 68 3.78 10.68 -0.36
C VAL A 68 4.78 10.45 0.78
N LYS A 69 6.08 10.59 0.51
CA LYS A 69 7.14 10.32 1.48
C LYS A 69 7.02 11.15 2.75
N SER A 70 6.52 12.40 2.65
CA SER A 70 6.35 13.28 3.81
C SER A 70 5.24 12.86 4.78
N ILE A 71 4.28 12.05 4.32
CA ILE A 71 3.12 11.62 5.11
C ILE A 71 3.02 10.10 5.26
N ALA A 72 3.89 9.35 4.59
CA ALA A 72 3.88 7.90 4.60
C ALA A 72 4.23 7.37 6.00
N PHE A 73 3.47 6.36 6.44
CA PHE A 73 3.78 5.60 7.65
C PHE A 73 4.49 4.30 7.27
N ASN A 74 5.20 3.71 8.24
CA ASN A 74 5.77 2.39 8.05
C ASN A 74 4.68 1.30 8.02
N ASP A 75 5.03 0.16 7.44
CA ASP A 75 4.11 -0.97 7.30
C ASP A 75 3.65 -1.49 8.68
N GLU A 76 4.52 -1.40 9.70
CA GLU A 76 4.23 -1.84 11.07
C GLU A 76 3.14 -1.00 11.75
N ILE A 77 3.16 0.34 11.63
CA ILE A 77 2.12 1.22 12.19
C ILE A 77 0.77 0.90 11.55
N HIS A 78 0.75 0.65 10.24
CA HIS A 78 -0.48 0.25 9.56
C HIS A 78 -0.99 -1.11 10.05
N GLU A 79 -0.10 -2.08 10.28
CA GLU A 79 -0.47 -3.38 10.82
C GLU A 79 -1.03 -3.26 12.24
N GLU A 80 -0.34 -2.55 13.13
CA GLU A 80 -0.78 -2.32 14.51
C GLU A 80 -2.15 -1.67 14.55
N PHE A 81 -2.36 -0.62 13.75
CA PHE A 81 -3.65 0.07 13.66
C PHE A 81 -4.77 -0.86 13.17
N LEU A 82 -4.50 -1.66 12.13
CA LEU A 82 -5.49 -2.61 11.59
C LEU A 82 -5.83 -3.70 12.61
N LEU A 83 -4.84 -4.29 13.27
CA LEU A 83 -5.06 -5.28 14.32
C LEU A 83 -5.85 -4.70 15.50
N PHE A 84 -5.50 -3.49 15.94
CA PHE A 84 -6.24 -2.76 16.96
C PHE A 84 -7.72 -2.57 16.57
N ARG A 85 -7.99 -2.10 15.34
CA ARG A 85 -9.36 -1.96 14.83
C ARG A 85 -10.09 -3.30 14.74
N MET A 86 -9.42 -4.38 14.33
CA MET A 86 -10.02 -5.72 14.27
C MET A 86 -10.41 -6.23 15.66
N LYS A 87 -9.56 -6.05 16.68
CA LYS A 87 -9.85 -6.39 18.08
C LYS A 87 -11.08 -5.62 18.60
N LEU A 88 -11.10 -4.31 18.39
CA LEU A 88 -12.23 -3.46 18.75
C LEU A 88 -13.55 -3.92 18.10
N THR A 89 -13.50 -4.26 16.81
CA THR A 89 -14.70 -4.70 16.07
C THR A 89 -15.21 -6.06 16.56
N ARG A 90 -14.33 -6.90 17.09
CA ARG A 90 -14.68 -8.21 17.68
C ARG A 90 -15.16 -8.13 19.13
N GLY A 91 -15.00 -6.98 19.78
CA GLY A 91 -15.30 -6.81 21.21
C GLY A 91 -14.24 -7.42 22.13
N ASP A 92 -13.02 -7.65 21.63
CA ASP A 92 -11.91 -8.15 22.43
C ASP A 92 -11.52 -7.09 23.48
N LYS A 93 -11.19 -7.51 24.71
CA LYS A 93 -10.66 -6.58 25.73
C LYS A 93 -9.32 -6.01 25.24
N LEU A 94 -9.19 -4.69 25.31
CA LEU A 94 -7.94 -4.01 25.03
C LEU A 94 -7.09 -4.05 26.30
N ASP A 95 -5.91 -4.67 26.21
CA ASP A 95 -4.88 -4.57 27.25
C ASP A 95 -4.24 -3.18 27.12
N ILE A 96 -4.79 -2.19 27.83
CA ILE A 96 -4.27 -0.81 27.93
C ILE A 96 -3.68 -0.63 29.32
#